data_AF-A0A970D3W1-F1
#
_entry.id   AF-A0A970D3W1-F1
#
_cell.length_a   1.000
_cell.length_b   1.000
_cell.length_c   1.000
_cell.angle_alpha   90.00
_cell.angle_beta   90.00
_cell.angle_gamma   90.00
#
_symmetry.space_group_name_H-M   'P 1'
#
loop_
_entity.id
_entity.type
_entity.pdbx_description
1 polymer ?
#
loop_
_entity_poly.entity_id
_entity_poly.type
_entity_poly.pdbx_seq_one_letter_code
_entity_poly.pdbx_strand_id
1 'polypeptide(L)'
;MAKKKKDQTCLAVLIKIAIIMVVVLALIAGATFLLFSKLDEYFNRGENVIVPDFRGMHIDEAVKIKPPGMILDRKDTQYNDQYPKDYVTAQFPEPGTIVKPDKRVSLSVSLGSQKVVVPSLKNRSLREVGVALINSRLKHGKSAYVYSDSAPHNAVVSQSPLAGEEYPVNRDVDLLVSLGKAPRGVILPNLSGSPLEEARKRTASAGLRAGRVYYKYEPGAAKYVVLSSDPAPYSALRQGDTVNFLVSSGSSGLVSSDADIAKFEIMSKPVFLPILKAEPPLIIEESKEKETEVKSSDKRTELFETFSDSFTTSSQKTSIETTEKFSSNDLTVVQAEEKREKEINFIVPDGFMAKEVKFILVSPAGRKLIYSKTLKPLELVKVKVPVLPNSKVQIYINDVPVEERKID
;
A
#
# COMPACT_ATOMS: atom_id res chain seq x y z
N MET A 1 106.14 14.09 82.73
CA MET A 1 104.72 14.48 82.57
C MET A 1 104.15 13.80 81.32
N ALA A 2 103.35 12.74 81.47
CA ALA A 2 102.79 12.02 80.32
C ALA A 2 101.43 12.61 79.89
N LYS A 3 101.39 13.26 78.73
CA LYS A 3 100.19 13.94 78.22
C LYS A 3 99.27 12.91 77.55
N LYS A 4 98.33 12.34 78.33
CA LYS A 4 97.35 11.33 77.88
C LYS A 4 96.53 11.88 76.70
N LYS A 5 96.85 11.43 75.48
CA LYS A 5 96.16 11.82 74.25
C LYS A 5 94.72 11.30 74.36
N LYS A 6 93.74 12.20 74.30
CA LYS A 6 92.32 11.86 74.45
C LYS A 6 91.81 11.37 73.10
N ASP A 7 91.79 10.06 72.91
CA ASP A 7 91.20 9.45 71.72
C ASP A 7 89.72 9.88 71.62
N GLN A 8 89.39 10.71 70.63
CA GLN A 8 88.01 10.80 70.18
C GLN A 8 87.71 9.45 69.54
N THR A 9 87.03 8.60 70.29
CA THR A 9 86.71 7.24 69.90
C THR A 9 86.05 7.22 68.52
N CYS A 10 86.44 6.26 67.68
CA CYS A 10 85.88 6.10 66.33
C CYS A 10 84.33 6.09 66.33
N LEU A 11 83.76 5.56 67.41
CA LEU A 11 82.34 5.66 67.80
C LEU A 11 81.74 7.06 67.63
N ALA A 12 82.40 8.11 68.14
CA ALA A 12 81.91 9.50 68.08
C ALA A 12 81.95 10.09 66.66
N VAL A 13 82.80 9.57 65.77
CA VAL A 13 82.82 9.94 64.35
C VAL A 13 81.74 9.18 63.59
N LEU A 14 81.59 7.87 63.85
CA LEU A 14 80.53 7.03 63.27
C LEU A 14 79.12 7.54 63.64
N ILE A 15 78.89 7.95 64.88
CA ILE A 15 77.62 8.56 65.33
C ILE A 15 77.33 9.85 64.55
N LYS A 16 78.33 10.71 64.33
CA LYS A 16 78.15 11.94 63.53
C LYS A 16 77.81 11.64 62.07
N ILE A 17 78.47 10.66 61.45
CA ILE A 17 78.18 10.23 60.08
C ILE A 17 76.77 9.62 59.99
N ALA A 18 76.37 8.80 60.98
CA ALA A 18 75.02 8.24 61.05
C ALA A 18 73.95 9.34 61.17
N ILE A 19 74.16 10.35 62.03
CA ILE A 19 73.27 11.51 62.15
C ILE A 19 73.18 12.28 60.82
N ILE A 20 74.31 12.53 60.15
CA ILE A 20 74.32 13.20 58.84
C ILE A 20 73.57 12.37 57.79
N MET A 21 73.76 11.05 57.74
CA MET A 21 73.02 10.16 56.84
C MET A 21 71.52 10.17 57.11
N VAL A 22 71.09 10.17 58.39
CA VAL A 22 69.67 10.28 58.76
C VAL A 22 69.10 11.65 58.36
N VAL A 23 69.85 12.75 58.54
CA VAL A 23 69.43 14.09 58.09
C VAL A 23 69.34 14.16 56.56
N VAL A 24 70.30 13.59 55.83
CA VAL A 24 70.25 13.53 54.35
C VAL A 24 69.08 12.68 53.87
N LEU A 25 68.82 11.52 54.48
CA LEU A 25 67.64 10.70 54.18
C LEU A 25 66.32 11.43 54.48
N ALA A 26 66.25 12.18 55.60
CA ALA A 26 65.09 13.00 55.94
C ALA A 26 64.88 14.17 54.96
N LEU A 27 65.96 14.81 54.49
CA LEU A 27 65.89 15.85 53.47
C LEU A 27 65.46 15.29 52.11
N ILE A 28 65.96 14.11 51.72
CA ILE A 28 65.53 13.42 50.49
C ILE A 28 64.05 13.04 50.58
N ALA A 29 63.62 12.44 51.70
CA ALA A 29 62.21 12.07 51.93
C ALA A 29 61.29 13.30 51.97
N GLY A 30 61.72 14.41 52.57
CA GLY A 30 61.01 15.68 52.54
C GLY A 30 60.91 16.28 51.14
N ALA A 31 62.01 16.25 50.38
CA ALA A 31 62.04 16.73 49.00
C ALA A 31 61.17 15.88 48.06
N THR A 32 61.20 14.54 48.18
CA THR A 32 60.33 13.67 47.38
C THR A 32 58.86 13.83 47.79
N PHE A 33 58.54 13.99 49.07
CA PHE A 33 57.17 14.27 49.53
C PHE A 33 56.64 15.63 49.01
N LEU A 34 57.47 16.68 49.04
CA LEU A 34 57.12 17.99 48.47
C LEU A 34 56.97 17.94 46.94
N LEU A 35 57.81 17.18 46.25
CA LEU A 35 57.70 16.97 44.81
C LEU A 35 56.42 16.19 44.46
N PHE A 36 56.14 15.10 45.19
CA PHE A 36 54.98 14.25 44.95
C PHE A 36 53.66 14.98 45.24
N SER A 37 53.57 15.69 46.37
CA SER A 37 52.40 16.52 46.70
C SER A 37 52.18 17.66 45.70
N LYS A 38 53.25 18.29 45.17
CA LYS A 38 53.13 19.27 44.09
C LYS A 38 52.76 18.66 42.74
N LEU A 39 53.20 17.44 42.45
CA LEU A 39 52.79 16.68 41.26
C LEU A 39 51.31 16.26 41.35
N ASP A 40 50.84 15.76 42.49
CA ASP A 40 49.42 15.44 42.71
C ASP A 40 48.55 16.70 42.58
N GLU A 41 48.98 17.82 43.18
CA GLU A 41 48.32 19.11 43.04
C GLU A 41 48.34 19.62 41.59
N TYR A 42 49.30 19.20 40.76
CA TYR A 42 49.39 19.58 39.35
C TYR A 42 48.54 18.68 38.44
N PHE A 43 48.52 17.37 38.68
CA PHE A 43 47.79 16.40 37.87
C PHE A 43 46.31 16.27 38.24
N ASN A 44 45.93 16.53 39.49
CA ASN A 44 44.55 16.50 39.97
C ASN A 44 43.95 17.91 40.10
N ARG A 45 44.48 18.87 39.33
CA ARG A 45 44.05 20.27 39.33
C ARG A 45 42.79 20.42 38.46
N GLY A 46 41.73 20.96 39.05
CA GLY A 46 40.46 21.26 38.38
C GLY A 46 39.33 20.29 38.75
N GLU A 47 38.10 20.78 38.70
CA GLU A 47 36.90 19.99 39.00
C GLU A 47 36.63 18.98 37.89
N ASN A 48 36.37 17.73 38.27
CA ASN A 48 36.05 16.65 37.33
C ASN A 48 34.68 16.90 36.69
N VAL A 49 34.62 16.88 35.36
CA VAL A 49 33.42 17.19 34.59
C VAL A 49 32.74 15.91 34.12
N ILE A 50 31.44 15.78 34.35
CA ILE A 50 30.63 14.69 33.79
C ILE A 50 30.28 15.03 32.34
N VAL A 51 30.54 14.11 31.41
CA VAL A 51 30.18 14.24 29.99
C VAL A 51 28.66 14.10 29.83
N PRO A 52 27.93 15.13 29.32
CA PRO A 52 26.51 15.00 29.00
C PRO A 52 26.26 13.99 27.86
N ASP A 53 25.01 13.57 27.70
CA ASP A 53 24.58 12.98 26.43
C ASP A 53 24.30 14.11 25.44
N PHE A 54 24.96 14.07 24.29
CA PHE A 54 24.76 14.96 23.15
C PHE A 54 24.08 14.24 21.98
N ARG A 55 23.92 12.91 22.04
CA ARG A 55 23.37 12.10 20.94
C ARG A 55 21.92 12.48 20.67
N GLY A 56 21.56 12.61 19.41
CA GLY A 56 20.23 13.06 19.00
C GLY A 56 19.93 14.54 19.23
N MET A 57 20.91 15.35 19.66
CA MET A 57 20.81 16.81 19.71
C MET A 57 21.39 17.45 18.45
N HIS A 58 20.93 18.66 18.12
CA HIS A 58 21.57 19.47 17.10
C HIS A 58 22.94 19.97 17.59
N ILE A 59 23.94 20.07 16.72
CA ILE A 59 25.31 20.45 17.12
C ILE A 59 25.37 21.81 17.86
N ASP A 60 24.55 22.78 17.45
CA ASP A 60 24.48 24.10 18.11
C ASP A 60 23.83 24.06 19.49
N GLU A 61 22.98 23.07 19.77
CA GLU A 61 22.39 22.84 21.09
C GLU A 61 23.40 22.17 22.02
N ALA A 62 24.12 21.17 21.51
CA ALA A 62 25.24 20.54 22.21
C ALA A 62 26.28 21.59 22.65
N VAL A 63 26.61 22.56 21.78
CA VAL A 63 27.52 23.67 22.11
C VAL A 63 26.98 24.60 23.21
N LYS A 64 25.66 24.78 23.33
CA LYS A 64 25.03 25.60 24.38
C LYS A 64 25.00 24.89 25.74
N ILE A 65 24.72 23.59 25.76
CA ILE A 65 24.60 22.83 27.02
C ILE A 65 25.93 22.27 27.54
N LYS A 66 27.02 22.36 26.77
CA LYS A 66 28.32 21.80 27.17
C LYS A 66 28.83 22.47 28.46
N PRO A 67 29.43 21.72 29.39
CA PRO A 67 30.07 22.30 30.57
C PRO A 67 31.17 23.33 30.23
N PRO A 68 31.45 24.29 31.13
CA PRO A 68 32.64 25.14 31.02
C PRO A 68 33.90 24.27 31.00
N GLY A 69 34.91 24.69 30.21
CA GLY A 69 36.11 23.88 29.99
C GLY A 69 35.90 22.63 29.11
N MET A 70 34.69 22.28 28.66
CA MET A 70 34.53 21.19 27.68
C MET A 70 34.71 21.69 26.24
N ILE A 71 35.50 20.96 25.44
CA ILE A 71 35.70 21.23 24.01
C ILE A 71 34.95 20.15 23.22
N LEU A 72 34.00 20.55 22.37
CA LEU A 72 33.36 19.65 21.41
C LEU A 72 34.14 19.68 20.09
N ASP A 73 34.44 18.51 19.54
CA ASP A 73 35.26 18.36 18.34
C ASP A 73 34.55 17.47 17.33
N ARG A 74 34.21 18.00 16.14
CA ARG A 74 33.52 17.25 15.09
C ARG A 74 34.54 16.41 14.32
N LYS A 75 34.81 15.22 14.84
CA LYS A 75 35.85 14.32 14.35
C LYS A 75 35.42 13.50 13.14
N ASP A 76 34.13 13.23 13.01
CA ASP A 76 33.58 12.36 11.96
C ASP A 76 32.23 12.87 11.46
N THR A 77 31.91 12.58 10.20
CA THR A 77 30.64 12.94 9.56
C THR A 77 30.19 11.83 8.63
N GLN A 78 29.00 11.28 8.88
CA GLN A 78 28.47 10.12 8.15
C GLN A 78 27.04 10.39 7.67
N TYR A 79 26.64 9.81 6.54
CA TYR A 79 25.24 9.80 6.13
C TYR A 79 24.44 8.91 7.07
N ASN A 80 23.25 9.37 7.47
CA ASN A 80 22.39 8.65 8.38
C ASN A 80 20.91 8.98 8.09
N ASP A 81 20.09 7.96 7.88
CA ASP A 81 18.67 8.11 7.53
C ASP A 81 17.75 8.33 8.74
N GLN A 82 18.25 8.11 9.96
CA GLN A 82 17.50 8.28 11.22
C GLN A 82 17.69 9.68 11.81
N TYR A 83 18.89 10.25 11.69
CA TYR A 83 19.23 11.57 12.25
C TYR A 83 19.30 12.63 11.14
N PRO A 84 18.59 13.77 11.27
CA PRO A 84 18.71 14.88 10.32
C PRO A 84 20.14 15.41 10.21
N LYS A 85 20.43 16.20 9.17
CA LYS A 85 21.72 16.85 9.00
C LYS A 85 22.08 17.70 10.23
N ASP A 86 23.36 17.69 10.59
CA ASP A 86 23.95 18.44 11.72
C ASP A 86 23.51 17.99 13.13
N TYR A 87 22.85 16.83 13.25
CA TYR A 87 22.61 16.12 14.52
C TYR A 87 23.75 15.17 14.91
N VAL A 88 24.02 15.05 16.21
CA VAL A 88 25.04 14.11 16.73
C VAL A 88 24.51 12.67 16.71
N THR A 89 25.22 11.78 16.02
CA THR A 89 24.89 10.34 15.93
C THR A 89 25.60 9.50 16.99
N ALA A 90 26.85 9.87 17.32
CA ALA A 90 27.67 9.21 18.32
C ALA A 90 28.63 10.21 18.99
N GLN A 91 29.07 9.90 20.20
CA GLN A 91 30.05 10.70 20.93
C GLN A 91 31.11 9.81 21.58
N PHE A 92 32.28 10.38 21.88
CA PHE A 92 33.30 9.75 22.70
C PHE A 92 34.05 10.81 23.54
N PRO A 93 34.16 10.67 24.87
CA PRO A 93 33.69 9.55 25.69
C PRO A 93 32.16 9.40 25.80
N GLU A 94 31.71 8.24 26.27
CA GLU A 94 30.29 7.94 26.49
C GLU A 94 29.64 8.88 27.52
N PRO A 95 28.33 9.13 27.44
CA PRO A 95 27.60 9.93 28.42
C PRO A 95 27.78 9.41 29.85
N GLY A 96 27.84 10.31 30.82
CA GLY A 96 28.11 9.99 32.23
C GLY A 96 29.59 9.71 32.56
N THR A 97 30.47 9.62 31.56
CA THR A 97 31.92 9.47 31.80
C THR A 97 32.46 10.71 32.52
N ILE A 98 33.27 10.50 33.56
CA ILE A 98 33.97 11.58 34.26
C ILE A 98 35.28 11.89 33.53
N VAL A 99 35.47 13.14 33.12
CA VAL A 99 36.68 13.62 32.44
C VAL A 99 37.32 14.79 33.17
N LYS A 100 38.63 14.96 32.95
CA LYS A 100 39.35 16.18 33.36
C LYS A 100 38.83 17.40 32.56
N PRO A 101 38.93 18.62 33.10
CA PRO A 101 38.66 19.84 32.33
C PRO A 101 39.55 19.93 31.08
N ASP A 102 39.12 20.74 30.11
CA ASP A 102 39.76 20.96 28.80
C ASP A 102 39.88 19.70 27.91
N LYS A 103 39.21 18.60 28.30
CA LYS A 103 39.14 17.39 27.48
C LYS A 103 38.22 17.60 26.28
N ARG A 104 38.71 17.15 25.12
CA ARG A 104 37.93 17.09 23.87
C ARG A 104 36.97 15.90 23.88
N VAL A 105 35.69 16.16 23.69
CA VAL A 105 34.67 15.16 23.35
C VAL A 105 34.56 15.13 21.83
N SER A 106 34.86 13.97 21.23
CA SER A 106 34.71 13.74 19.80
C SER A 106 33.25 13.44 19.48
N LEU A 107 32.66 14.18 18.54
CA LEU A 107 31.31 13.96 18.05
C LEU A 107 31.37 13.43 16.61
N SER A 108 30.55 12.41 16.32
CA SER A 108 30.18 12.04 14.96
C SER A 108 28.84 12.69 14.63
N VAL A 109 28.77 13.35 13.47
CA VAL A 109 27.62 14.20 13.09
C VAL A 109 27.00 13.68 11.80
N SER A 110 25.67 13.66 11.75
CA SER A 110 24.91 13.24 10.58
C SER A 110 25.04 14.25 9.44
N LEU A 111 25.30 13.76 8.23
CA LEU A 111 25.12 14.50 6.98
C LEU A 111 23.66 14.50 6.50
N GLY A 112 22.76 13.87 7.25
CA GLY A 112 21.40 13.51 6.85
C GLY A 112 21.37 12.27 5.95
N SER A 113 20.19 11.97 5.40
CA SER A 113 20.05 10.94 4.37
C SER A 113 20.93 11.24 3.16
N GLN A 114 21.58 10.20 2.62
CA GLN A 114 22.26 10.31 1.33
C GLN A 114 21.21 10.53 0.23
N LYS A 115 21.34 11.61 -0.54
CA LYS A 115 20.44 11.93 -1.64
C LYS A 115 21.07 11.69 -3.01
N VAL A 116 20.21 11.50 -4.00
CA VAL A 116 20.50 11.38 -5.43
C VAL A 116 19.52 12.25 -6.22
N VAL A 117 19.94 12.69 -7.41
CA VAL A 117 19.06 13.44 -8.31
C VAL A 117 18.14 12.46 -9.03
N VAL A 118 16.83 12.72 -8.97
CA VAL A 118 15.81 11.87 -9.61
C VAL A 118 15.90 11.99 -11.13
N PRO A 119 16.05 10.88 -11.89
CA PRO A 119 16.14 10.92 -13.35
C PRO A 119 14.80 11.30 -13.99
N SER A 120 14.85 11.77 -15.25
CA SER A 120 13.65 12.01 -16.05
C SER A 120 13.17 10.71 -16.70
N LEU A 121 12.00 10.24 -16.27
CA LEU A 121 11.36 8.99 -16.68
C LEU A 121 10.20 9.23 -17.67
N LYS A 122 9.78 10.49 -17.86
CA LYS A 122 8.65 10.86 -18.73
C LYS A 122 8.87 10.40 -20.17
N ASN A 123 7.81 9.86 -20.79
CA ASN A 123 7.78 9.26 -22.13
C ASN A 123 8.73 8.06 -22.34
N ARG A 124 9.34 7.50 -21.28
CA ARG A 124 10.17 6.29 -21.35
C ARG A 124 9.33 5.03 -21.25
N SER A 125 9.81 3.94 -21.85
CA SER A 125 9.23 2.60 -21.63
C SER A 125 9.56 2.09 -20.22
N LEU A 126 8.69 1.25 -19.64
CA LEU A 126 8.92 0.66 -18.31
C LEU A 126 10.27 -0.08 -18.19
N ARG A 127 10.82 -0.62 -19.29
CA ARG A 127 12.14 -1.25 -19.33
C ARG A 127 13.27 -0.22 -19.19
N GLU A 128 13.22 0.89 -19.92
CA GLU A 128 14.18 2.00 -19.77
C GLU A 128 14.11 2.60 -18.37
N VAL A 129 12.90 2.73 -17.81
CA VAL A 129 12.68 3.26 -16.46
C VAL A 129 13.36 2.40 -15.40
N GLY A 130 13.22 1.08 -15.47
CA GLY A 130 13.93 0.17 -14.55
C GLY A 130 15.44 0.35 -14.57
N VAL A 131 16.04 0.50 -15.76
CA VAL A 131 17.49 0.75 -15.91
C VAL A 131 17.87 2.14 -15.36
N ALA A 132 17.10 3.18 -15.65
CA ALA A 132 17.35 4.54 -15.17
C ALA A 132 17.28 4.64 -13.63
N LEU A 133 16.31 3.97 -13.01
CA LEU A 133 16.18 3.91 -11.55
C LEU A 133 17.35 3.19 -10.90
N ILE A 134 17.73 2.00 -11.40
CA ILE A 134 18.89 1.23 -10.90
C ILE A 134 20.18 2.06 -10.98
N ASN A 135 20.45 2.69 -12.13
CA ASN A 135 21.62 3.55 -12.32
C ASN A 135 21.65 4.75 -11.37
N SER A 136 20.47 5.25 -10.98
CA SER A 136 20.30 6.38 -10.04
C SER A 136 20.24 5.94 -8.57
N ARG A 137 20.40 4.64 -8.27
CA ARG A 137 20.21 4.05 -6.92
C ARG A 137 18.82 4.29 -6.32
N LEU A 138 17.81 4.33 -7.18
CA LEU A 138 16.39 4.44 -6.84
C LEU A 138 15.66 3.14 -7.18
N LYS A 139 14.48 2.95 -6.60
CA LYS A 139 13.64 1.76 -6.81
C LYS A 139 12.35 2.11 -7.53
N HIS A 140 11.74 1.12 -8.15
CA HIS A 140 10.42 1.26 -8.76
C HIS A 140 9.36 1.07 -7.68
N GLY A 141 8.53 2.10 -7.46
CA GLY A 141 7.42 2.09 -6.53
C GLY A 141 6.12 1.61 -7.16
N LYS A 142 5.01 2.21 -6.71
CA LYS A 142 3.67 1.93 -7.21
C LYS A 142 3.50 2.45 -8.62
N SER A 143 2.64 1.80 -9.40
CA SER A 143 2.26 2.25 -10.74
C SER A 143 0.75 2.41 -10.84
N ALA A 144 0.31 3.62 -11.15
CA ALA A 144 -1.07 3.92 -11.53
C ALA A 144 -1.18 3.98 -13.06
N TYR A 145 -2.37 3.77 -13.59
CA TYR A 145 -2.62 3.71 -15.03
C TYR A 145 -3.70 4.72 -15.45
N VAL A 146 -3.46 5.45 -16.54
CA VAL A 146 -4.37 6.49 -17.04
C VAL A 146 -4.38 6.51 -18.57
N TYR A 147 -5.49 6.88 -19.19
CA TYR A 147 -5.50 7.19 -20.62
C TYR A 147 -4.79 8.53 -20.87
N SER A 148 -4.00 8.62 -21.94
CA SER A 148 -3.28 9.82 -22.34
C SER A 148 -3.23 9.94 -23.86
N ASP A 149 -3.64 11.10 -24.38
CA ASP A 149 -3.52 11.39 -25.82
C ASP A 149 -2.10 11.77 -26.25
N SER A 150 -1.25 12.18 -25.30
CA SER A 150 0.13 12.62 -25.53
C SER A 150 1.19 11.55 -25.35
N ALA A 151 0.94 10.53 -24.50
CA ALA A 151 1.91 9.50 -24.17
C ALA A 151 1.50 8.14 -24.77
N PRO A 152 2.39 7.42 -25.48
CA PRO A 152 2.07 6.12 -26.06
C PRO A 152 1.81 5.07 -24.98
N HIS A 153 1.09 4.01 -25.34
CA HIS A 153 0.77 2.88 -24.44
C HIS A 153 2.03 2.30 -23.78
N ASN A 154 1.97 2.03 -22.47
CA ASN A 154 3.07 1.60 -21.60
C ASN A 154 4.25 2.60 -21.43
N ALA A 155 4.10 3.86 -21.83
CA ALA A 155 5.06 4.93 -21.48
C ALA A 155 4.63 5.68 -20.22
N VAL A 156 5.61 6.22 -19.47
CA VAL A 156 5.35 7.01 -18.26
C VAL A 156 4.84 8.42 -18.64
N VAL A 157 3.66 8.78 -18.12
CA VAL A 157 3.03 10.10 -18.23
C VAL A 157 3.65 11.08 -17.24
N SER A 158 3.78 10.65 -15.99
CA SER A 158 4.38 11.41 -14.88
C SER A 158 4.99 10.48 -13.83
N GLN A 159 5.79 11.06 -12.93
CA GLN A 159 6.52 10.38 -11.87
C GLN A 159 6.40 11.19 -10.58
N SER A 160 6.56 10.54 -9.43
CA SER A 160 6.69 11.16 -8.11
C SER A 160 7.76 10.41 -7.33
N PRO A 161 8.84 11.04 -6.85
CA PRO A 161 9.22 12.47 -6.96
C PRO A 161 9.46 12.97 -8.40
N LEU A 162 9.57 14.30 -8.54
CA LEU A 162 9.76 14.98 -9.82
C LEU A 162 11.19 14.80 -10.35
N ALA A 163 11.36 14.87 -11.67
CA ALA A 163 12.68 14.80 -12.29
C ALA A 163 13.54 16.02 -11.90
N GLY A 164 14.80 15.79 -11.53
CA GLY A 164 15.71 16.83 -11.05
C GLY A 164 15.63 17.11 -9.55
N GLU A 165 14.67 16.53 -8.83
CA GLU A 165 14.54 16.66 -7.38
C GLU A 165 15.66 15.88 -6.65
N GLU A 166 16.13 16.38 -5.51
CA GLU A 166 17.02 15.61 -4.62
C GLU A 166 16.20 14.66 -3.74
N TYR A 167 16.37 13.35 -3.94
CA TYR A 167 15.60 12.33 -3.22
C TYR A 167 16.51 11.32 -2.51
N PRO A 168 16.13 10.76 -1.35
CA PRO A 168 17.00 9.82 -0.65
C PRO A 168 17.26 8.53 -1.45
N VAL A 169 18.47 7.98 -1.32
CA VAL A 169 18.85 6.72 -1.99
C VAL A 169 17.97 5.55 -1.56
N ASN A 170 17.87 4.55 -2.43
CA ASN A 170 17.13 3.29 -2.22
C ASN A 170 15.62 3.46 -1.91
N ARG A 171 15.06 4.65 -2.13
CA ARG A 171 13.63 4.96 -2.04
C ARG A 171 12.92 4.65 -3.35
N ASP A 172 11.60 4.50 -3.23
CA ASP A 172 10.71 4.14 -4.31
C ASP A 172 10.25 5.38 -5.09
N VAL A 173 10.20 5.27 -6.42
CA VAL A 173 9.62 6.29 -7.33
C VAL A 173 8.33 5.73 -7.90
N ASP A 174 7.22 6.40 -7.59
CA ASP A 174 5.89 6.07 -8.07
C ASP A 174 5.68 6.62 -9.50
N LEU A 175 4.98 5.86 -10.35
CA LEU A 175 4.78 6.16 -11.77
C LEU A 175 3.30 6.25 -12.14
N LEU A 176 2.97 7.15 -13.06
CA LEU A 176 1.72 7.17 -13.80
C LEU A 176 1.99 6.70 -15.23
N VAL A 177 1.38 5.61 -15.64
CA VAL A 177 1.65 4.90 -16.91
C VAL A 177 0.47 5.06 -17.87
N SER A 178 0.77 5.30 -19.14
CA SER A 178 -0.24 5.50 -20.18
C SER A 178 -0.86 4.17 -20.63
N LEU A 179 -2.20 4.12 -20.64
CA LEU A 179 -3.01 3.11 -21.34
C LEU A 179 -3.21 3.46 -22.83
N GLY A 180 -2.49 4.46 -23.35
CA GLY A 180 -2.73 5.04 -24.67
C GLY A 180 -3.95 5.97 -24.68
N LYS A 181 -4.44 6.28 -25.88
CA LYS A 181 -5.58 7.19 -26.07
C LYS A 181 -6.85 6.60 -25.46
N ALA A 182 -7.70 7.47 -24.91
CA ALA A 182 -9.00 7.05 -24.41
C ALA A 182 -9.84 6.47 -25.57
N PRO A 183 -10.55 5.34 -25.37
CA PRO A 183 -11.47 4.83 -26.38
C PRO A 183 -12.58 5.86 -26.61
N ARG A 184 -12.89 6.14 -27.87
CA ARG A 184 -13.97 7.08 -28.22
C ARG A 184 -15.31 6.52 -27.75
N GLY A 185 -16.04 7.33 -26.99
CA GLY A 185 -17.43 7.05 -26.63
C GLY A 185 -18.35 7.19 -27.84
N VAL A 186 -19.31 6.29 -27.95
CA VAL A 186 -20.36 6.24 -28.98
C VAL A 186 -21.69 5.99 -28.27
N ILE A 187 -22.71 6.78 -28.58
CA ILE A 187 -24.08 6.52 -28.09
C ILE A 187 -24.77 5.58 -29.07
N LEU A 188 -25.33 4.47 -28.59
CA LEU A 188 -26.12 3.56 -29.41
C LEU A 188 -27.43 4.24 -29.84
N PRO A 189 -27.68 4.53 -31.14
CA PRO A 189 -28.98 5.02 -31.58
C PRO A 189 -30.09 4.00 -31.29
N ASN A 190 -31.35 4.46 -31.23
CA ASN A 190 -32.48 3.53 -31.20
C ASN A 190 -32.60 2.80 -32.56
N LEU A 191 -32.56 1.46 -32.51
CA LEU A 191 -32.63 0.58 -33.67
C LEU A 191 -33.95 -0.21 -33.74
N SER A 192 -34.78 -0.16 -32.69
CA SER A 192 -36.10 -0.79 -32.68
C SER A 192 -37.00 -0.24 -33.79
N GLY A 193 -37.82 -1.11 -34.38
CA GLY A 193 -38.68 -0.79 -35.52
C GLY A 193 -37.96 -0.70 -36.87
N SER A 194 -36.63 -0.71 -36.90
CA SER A 194 -35.86 -0.69 -38.17
C SER A 194 -35.70 -2.11 -38.75
N PRO A 195 -35.64 -2.27 -40.09
CA PRO A 195 -35.23 -3.54 -40.71
C PRO A 195 -33.81 -3.94 -40.26
N LEU A 196 -33.56 -5.24 -40.04
CA LEU A 196 -32.28 -5.75 -39.54
C LEU A 196 -31.06 -5.26 -40.34
N GLU A 197 -31.15 -5.25 -41.67
CA GLU A 197 -30.04 -4.78 -42.53
C GLU A 197 -29.81 -3.27 -42.45
N GLU A 198 -30.85 -2.48 -42.16
CA GLU A 198 -30.69 -1.06 -41.89
C GLU A 198 -30.11 -0.83 -40.49
N ALA A 199 -30.60 -1.57 -39.47
CA ALA A 199 -30.06 -1.52 -38.12
C ALA A 199 -28.57 -1.85 -38.09
N ARG A 200 -28.15 -2.91 -38.81
CA ARG A 200 -26.73 -3.27 -39.00
C ARG A 200 -25.91 -2.15 -39.64
N LYS A 201 -26.42 -1.49 -40.69
CA LYS A 201 -25.76 -0.34 -41.31
C LYS A 201 -25.64 0.83 -40.35
N ARG A 202 -26.70 1.19 -39.61
CA ARG A 202 -26.70 2.25 -38.59
C ARG A 202 -25.69 1.95 -37.46
N THR A 203 -25.63 0.70 -36.98
CA THR A 203 -24.61 0.24 -36.00
C THR A 203 -23.19 0.40 -36.54
N ALA A 204 -22.92 -0.06 -37.76
CA ALA A 204 -21.61 0.06 -38.39
C ALA A 204 -21.20 1.52 -38.63
N SER A 205 -22.12 2.37 -39.06
CA SER A 205 -21.90 3.82 -39.25
C SER A 205 -21.61 4.55 -37.94
N ALA A 206 -22.16 4.09 -36.81
CA ALA A 206 -21.80 4.58 -35.47
C ALA A 206 -20.41 4.11 -35.01
N GLY A 207 -19.72 3.24 -35.77
CA GLY A 207 -18.44 2.66 -35.37
C GLY A 207 -18.57 1.48 -34.39
N LEU A 208 -19.75 0.87 -34.31
CA LEU A 208 -20.04 -0.31 -33.50
C LEU A 208 -20.08 -1.58 -34.36
N ARG A 209 -19.98 -2.75 -33.75
CA ARG A 209 -20.00 -4.05 -34.44
C ARG A 209 -21.38 -4.69 -34.34
N ALA A 210 -21.92 -5.16 -35.46
CA ALA A 210 -23.12 -5.99 -35.44
C ALA A 210 -22.79 -7.37 -34.83
N GLY A 211 -23.54 -7.74 -33.80
CA GLY A 211 -23.38 -8.96 -33.03
C GLY A 211 -24.32 -10.10 -33.44
N ARG A 212 -24.73 -10.89 -32.44
CA ARG A 212 -25.65 -12.01 -32.63
C ARG A 212 -27.06 -11.51 -32.95
N VAL A 213 -27.80 -12.30 -33.73
CA VAL A 213 -29.21 -12.05 -34.04
C VAL A 213 -30.03 -13.18 -33.45
N TYR A 214 -30.97 -12.80 -32.60
CA TYR A 214 -31.96 -13.65 -31.96
C TYR A 214 -33.32 -13.41 -32.63
N TYR A 215 -34.11 -14.47 -32.78
CA TYR A 215 -35.43 -14.38 -33.42
C TYR A 215 -36.54 -14.74 -32.44
N LYS A 216 -37.56 -13.89 -32.36
CA LYS A 216 -38.76 -14.09 -31.53
C LYS A 216 -40.00 -13.91 -32.39
N TYR A 217 -41.03 -14.71 -32.14
CA TYR A 217 -42.34 -14.50 -32.73
C TYR A 217 -43.05 -13.35 -32.00
N GLU A 218 -43.40 -12.30 -32.72
CA GLU A 218 -44.09 -11.12 -32.19
C GLU A 218 -45.34 -10.83 -33.04
N PRO A 219 -46.56 -10.99 -32.51
CA PRO A 219 -47.79 -10.79 -33.27
C PRO A 219 -47.90 -9.39 -33.86
N GLY A 220 -48.18 -9.29 -35.17
CA GLY A 220 -48.33 -8.01 -35.86
C GLY A 220 -47.02 -7.31 -36.25
N ALA A 221 -45.85 -7.76 -35.77
CA ALA A 221 -44.56 -7.22 -36.19
C ALA A 221 -44.11 -7.80 -37.53
N ALA A 222 -43.71 -6.93 -38.47
CA ALA A 222 -43.19 -7.36 -39.76
C ALA A 222 -41.90 -8.20 -39.63
N LYS A 223 -41.73 -9.16 -40.54
CA LYS A 223 -40.58 -10.08 -40.56
C LYS A 223 -39.26 -9.31 -40.72
N TYR A 224 -38.22 -9.73 -40.00
CA TYR A 224 -36.88 -9.13 -40.00
C TYR A 224 -36.80 -7.69 -39.46
N VAL A 225 -37.80 -7.22 -38.71
CA VAL A 225 -37.74 -5.96 -37.97
C VAL A 225 -37.12 -6.17 -36.59
N VAL A 226 -36.21 -5.28 -36.18
CA VAL A 226 -35.59 -5.29 -34.85
C VAL A 226 -36.63 -4.91 -33.80
N LEU A 227 -36.83 -5.78 -32.82
CA LEU A 227 -37.67 -5.54 -31.63
C LEU A 227 -36.87 -4.75 -30.59
N SER A 228 -35.65 -5.19 -30.29
CA SER A 228 -34.76 -4.56 -29.31
C SER A 228 -33.28 -4.87 -29.58
N SER A 229 -32.40 -4.10 -28.96
CA SER A 229 -30.94 -4.29 -29.00
C SER A 229 -30.37 -4.58 -27.62
N ASP A 230 -29.22 -5.25 -27.60
CA ASP A 230 -28.39 -5.45 -26.42
C ASP A 230 -26.95 -5.01 -26.77
N PRO A 231 -26.38 -3.97 -26.14
CA PRO A 231 -26.97 -3.16 -25.06
C PRO A 231 -28.21 -2.34 -25.47
N ALA A 232 -28.90 -1.78 -24.48
CA ALA A 232 -30.12 -0.99 -24.67
C ALA A 232 -29.88 0.29 -25.51
N PRO A 233 -30.90 0.81 -26.22
CA PRO A 233 -30.84 2.11 -26.88
C PRO A 233 -30.33 3.23 -25.97
N TYR A 234 -29.59 4.18 -26.54
CA TYR A 234 -28.95 5.32 -25.87
C TYR A 234 -27.87 4.95 -24.82
N SER A 235 -27.46 3.69 -24.74
CA SER A 235 -26.29 3.28 -23.96
C SER A 235 -25.00 3.94 -24.46
N ALA A 236 -24.14 4.32 -23.52
CA ALA A 236 -22.79 4.81 -23.79
C ALA A 236 -21.84 3.64 -23.99
N LEU A 237 -21.42 3.42 -25.23
CA LEU A 237 -20.54 2.34 -25.66
C LEU A 237 -19.16 2.90 -26.06
N ARG A 238 -18.19 2.02 -26.27
CA ARG A 238 -16.90 2.33 -26.88
C ARG A 238 -16.94 2.00 -28.37
N GLN A 239 -16.18 2.73 -29.17
CA GLN A 239 -15.98 2.39 -30.57
C GLN A 239 -15.44 0.96 -30.71
N GLY A 240 -16.11 0.14 -31.52
CA GLY A 240 -15.83 -1.28 -31.69
C GLY A 240 -16.61 -2.23 -30.75
N ASP A 241 -17.40 -1.72 -29.80
CA ASP A 241 -18.30 -2.56 -28.99
C ASP A 241 -19.37 -3.24 -29.85
N THR A 242 -19.88 -4.37 -29.37
CA THR A 242 -20.79 -5.24 -30.13
C THR A 242 -22.24 -5.06 -29.69
N VAL A 243 -23.14 -4.92 -30.66
CA VAL A 243 -24.59 -4.80 -30.45
C VAL A 243 -25.30 -6.04 -30.99
N ASN A 244 -25.92 -6.80 -30.10
CA ASN A 244 -26.79 -7.92 -30.45
C ASN A 244 -28.21 -7.42 -30.75
N PHE A 245 -28.98 -8.19 -31.53
CA PHE A 245 -30.32 -7.83 -31.97
C PHE A 245 -31.34 -8.92 -31.62
N LEU A 246 -32.50 -8.53 -31.12
CA LEU A 246 -33.70 -9.36 -31.11
C LEU A 246 -34.62 -8.91 -32.25
N VAL A 247 -35.07 -9.85 -33.07
CA VAL A 247 -35.72 -9.60 -34.37
C VAL A 247 -37.01 -10.38 -34.49
N SER A 248 -38.05 -9.77 -35.06
CA SER A 248 -39.30 -10.47 -35.38
C SER A 248 -39.06 -11.53 -36.45
N SER A 249 -39.42 -12.78 -36.15
CA SER A 249 -39.44 -13.89 -37.11
C SER A 249 -40.63 -13.83 -38.08
N GLY A 250 -41.62 -12.98 -37.80
CA GLY A 250 -42.93 -13.02 -38.45
C GLY A 250 -43.56 -14.42 -38.40
N SER A 251 -44.41 -14.76 -39.36
CA SER A 251 -45.01 -16.09 -39.48
C SER A 251 -44.04 -17.23 -39.87
N SER A 252 -42.73 -16.99 -39.90
CA SER A 252 -41.77 -17.87 -40.61
C SER A 252 -41.10 -18.96 -39.77
N GLY A 253 -41.56 -19.25 -38.55
CA GLY A 253 -41.12 -20.38 -37.72
C GLY A 253 -39.66 -20.37 -37.23
N LEU A 254 -38.82 -19.46 -37.73
CA LEU A 254 -37.45 -19.26 -37.28
C LEU A 254 -37.45 -18.58 -35.90
N VAL A 255 -37.43 -19.36 -34.82
CA VAL A 255 -37.42 -18.84 -33.43
C VAL A 255 -36.16 -19.34 -32.73
N SER A 256 -35.48 -18.46 -32.00
CA SER A 256 -34.33 -18.82 -31.15
C SER A 256 -34.80 -19.60 -29.92
N SER A 257 -33.90 -20.32 -29.24
CA SER A 257 -34.29 -21.05 -28.04
C SER A 257 -34.81 -20.11 -26.94
N ASP A 258 -35.79 -20.55 -26.15
CA ASP A 258 -36.34 -19.74 -25.05
C ASP A 258 -35.26 -19.32 -24.05
N ALA A 259 -34.24 -20.18 -23.84
CA ALA A 259 -33.08 -19.88 -23.01
C ALA A 259 -32.19 -18.76 -23.60
N ASP A 260 -32.01 -18.72 -24.91
CA ASP A 260 -31.28 -17.65 -25.61
C ASP A 260 -32.05 -16.32 -25.56
N ILE A 261 -33.37 -16.36 -25.77
CA ILE A 261 -34.25 -15.19 -25.71
C ILE A 261 -34.29 -14.63 -24.28
N ALA A 262 -34.50 -15.49 -23.27
CA ALA A 262 -34.47 -15.08 -21.86
C ALA A 262 -33.12 -14.46 -21.47
N LYS A 263 -32.01 -15.04 -21.95
CA LYS A 263 -30.68 -14.46 -21.73
C LYS A 263 -30.53 -13.08 -22.38
N PHE A 264 -31.00 -12.89 -23.60
CA PHE A 264 -31.03 -11.58 -24.26
C PHE A 264 -31.89 -10.57 -23.48
N GLU A 265 -33.08 -10.96 -23.04
CA GLU A 265 -34.00 -10.11 -22.27
C GLU A 265 -33.48 -9.74 -20.87
N ILE A 266 -32.53 -10.50 -20.32
CA ILE A 266 -31.81 -10.14 -19.09
C ILE A 266 -30.70 -9.14 -19.38
N MET A 267 -29.91 -9.34 -20.44
CA MET A 267 -28.77 -8.47 -20.79
C MET A 267 -29.21 -7.10 -21.34
N SER A 268 -30.28 -7.06 -22.14
CA SER A 268 -30.82 -5.83 -22.76
C SER A 268 -31.54 -4.89 -21.79
N LYS A 269 -31.85 -5.32 -20.55
CA LYS A 269 -32.50 -4.45 -19.56
C LYS A 269 -31.48 -3.50 -18.93
N PRO A 270 -31.78 -2.20 -18.80
CA PRO A 270 -30.91 -1.28 -18.09
C PRO A 270 -30.79 -1.72 -16.63
N VAL A 271 -29.56 -1.95 -16.16
CA VAL A 271 -29.29 -2.22 -14.74
C VAL A 271 -29.54 -0.94 -13.96
N PHE A 272 -30.76 -0.78 -13.47
CA PHE A 272 -31.08 0.23 -12.49
C PHE A 272 -30.49 -0.21 -11.16
N LEU A 273 -29.25 0.22 -10.88
CA LEU A 273 -28.70 0.09 -9.54
C LEU A 273 -29.69 0.76 -8.58
N PRO A 274 -30.17 0.06 -7.53
CA PRO A 274 -30.99 0.73 -6.54
C PRO A 274 -30.15 1.86 -5.98
N ILE A 275 -30.67 3.08 -6.03
CA ILE A 275 -30.05 4.22 -5.36
C ILE A 275 -29.97 3.81 -3.89
N LEU A 276 -28.77 3.49 -3.42
CA LEU A 276 -28.50 3.36 -2.00
C LEU A 276 -28.94 4.69 -1.41
N LYS A 277 -30.02 4.65 -0.62
CA LYS A 277 -30.53 5.82 0.10
C LYS A 277 -29.33 6.35 0.86
N ALA A 278 -28.82 7.51 0.44
CA ALA A 278 -27.70 8.14 1.12
C ALA A 278 -28.14 8.30 2.58
N GLU A 279 -27.44 7.65 3.49
CA GLU A 279 -27.63 7.93 4.91
C GLU A 279 -27.39 9.43 5.08
N PRO A 280 -28.32 10.17 5.71
CA PRO A 280 -28.14 11.59 5.90
C PRO A 280 -26.80 11.81 6.63
N PRO A 281 -25.98 12.79 6.21
CA PRO A 281 -24.69 13.01 6.84
C PRO A 281 -24.89 13.18 8.34
N LEU A 282 -24.06 12.47 9.13
CA LEU A 282 -24.02 12.64 10.58
C LEU A 282 -23.84 14.13 10.87
N ILE A 283 -24.88 14.75 11.42
CA ILE A 283 -24.82 16.11 11.94
C ILE A 283 -23.88 16.03 13.14
N ILE A 284 -22.64 16.43 12.93
CA ILE A 284 -21.73 16.75 14.02
C ILE A 284 -22.34 18.00 14.66
N GLU A 285 -22.86 17.88 15.88
CA GLU A 285 -23.32 19.05 16.63
C GLU A 285 -22.13 19.94 16.93
N GLU A 286 -22.05 21.03 16.18
CA GLU A 286 -21.10 22.11 16.40
C GLU A 286 -21.50 22.82 17.70
N SER A 287 -20.83 22.45 18.80
CA SER A 287 -21.09 23.00 20.13
C SER A 287 -20.70 24.48 20.16
N LYS A 288 -21.64 25.36 19.80
CA LYS A 288 -21.42 26.80 19.78
C LYS A 288 -21.09 27.33 21.18
N GLU A 289 -19.90 27.91 21.28
CA GLU A 289 -19.57 28.85 22.35
C GLU A 289 -20.53 30.04 22.37
N LYS A 290 -20.58 30.65 23.55
CA LYS A 290 -21.69 31.48 24.01
C LYS A 290 -21.25 32.94 24.07
N GLU A 291 -21.52 33.71 23.02
CA GLU A 291 -21.37 35.16 23.05
C GLU A 291 -22.68 35.92 22.85
N THR A 292 -22.78 36.98 23.64
CA THR A 292 -23.90 37.83 24.02
C THR A 292 -24.56 38.66 22.92
N GLU A 293 -25.89 38.51 22.83
CA GLU A 293 -26.92 39.58 22.81
C GLU A 293 -26.54 40.99 22.33
N VAL A 294 -27.08 41.40 21.16
CA VAL A 294 -27.55 42.78 20.89
C VAL A 294 -28.89 42.74 20.13
N LYS A 295 -29.81 43.67 20.45
CA LYS A 295 -31.22 43.71 20.01
C LYS A 295 -31.45 44.48 18.69
N SER A 296 -32.66 44.30 18.14
CA SER A 296 -33.40 45.04 17.08
C SER A 296 -33.52 44.27 15.74
N SER A 297 -34.62 44.28 14.97
CA SER A 297 -36.05 44.64 15.12
C SER A 297 -36.74 44.41 13.75
N ASP A 298 -38.06 44.16 13.75
CA ASP A 298 -39.02 44.29 12.62
C ASP A 298 -39.10 43.28 11.43
N LYS A 299 -40.20 42.50 11.47
CA LYS A 299 -41.30 42.38 10.47
C LYS A 299 -41.03 42.23 8.95
N ARG A 300 -41.41 41.04 8.43
CA ARG A 300 -42.48 40.76 7.41
C ARG A 300 -42.44 39.25 7.10
N THR A 301 -43.50 38.44 7.14
CA THR A 301 -44.88 38.48 6.58
C THR A 301 -44.97 38.00 5.12
N GLU A 302 -45.23 36.69 4.99
CA GLU A 302 -46.16 36.01 4.05
C GLU A 302 -45.85 35.76 2.55
N LEU A 303 -46.67 34.81 2.03
CA LEU A 303 -46.89 34.37 0.64
C LEU A 303 -45.80 33.41 0.09
N PHE A 304 -46.08 32.18 -0.34
CA PHE A 304 -47.27 31.51 -0.91
C PHE A 304 -47.21 30.01 -0.49
N GLU A 305 -48.23 29.30 0.04
CA GLU A 305 -49.47 28.78 -0.60
C GLU A 305 -49.32 28.29 -2.07
N THR A 306 -49.82 27.17 -2.56
CA THR A 306 -50.47 25.95 -2.04
C THR A 306 -50.49 25.02 -3.26
N PHE A 307 -50.40 23.70 -3.10
CA PHE A 307 -51.10 22.78 -4.01
C PHE A 307 -51.30 21.42 -3.34
N SER A 308 -52.54 21.17 -2.90
CA SER A 308 -53.03 19.84 -2.56
C SER A 308 -53.15 19.01 -3.86
N ASP A 309 -52.76 17.74 -3.92
CA ASP A 309 -53.56 16.54 -3.66
C ASP A 309 -52.83 15.37 -4.40
N SER A 310 -53.03 14.07 -4.20
CA SER A 310 -53.85 13.19 -3.33
C SER A 310 -53.21 11.77 -3.42
N PHE A 311 -53.70 10.62 -2.94
CA PHE A 311 -54.95 10.13 -2.33
C PHE A 311 -54.59 9.06 -1.27
N THR A 312 -55.59 8.62 -0.51
CA THR A 312 -55.53 7.68 0.63
C THR A 312 -55.04 6.25 0.33
N THR A 313 -54.27 5.72 1.29
CA THR A 313 -54.41 4.40 1.95
C THR A 313 -55.46 3.42 1.41
N SER A 314 -55.04 2.18 1.15
CA SER A 314 -55.80 1.00 1.60
C SER A 314 -54.87 -0.17 1.90
N SER A 315 -55.20 -0.91 2.96
CA SER A 315 -54.47 -2.08 3.46
C SER A 315 -55.31 -3.32 3.24
N GLN A 316 -54.71 -4.42 2.77
CA GLN A 316 -55.30 -5.74 2.98
C GLN A 316 -54.24 -6.81 3.23
N LYS A 317 -54.61 -7.72 4.12
CA LYS A 317 -53.77 -8.67 4.83
C LYS A 317 -54.36 -10.06 4.60
N THR A 318 -53.58 -11.00 4.07
CA THR A 318 -53.89 -12.42 4.23
C THR A 318 -52.63 -13.25 4.33
N SER A 319 -52.48 -13.89 5.48
CA SER A 319 -51.44 -14.85 5.85
C SER A 319 -51.97 -16.27 5.69
N ILE A 320 -51.17 -17.19 5.13
CA ILE A 320 -51.30 -18.64 5.29
C ILE A 320 -49.88 -19.21 5.46
N GLU A 321 -49.61 -19.83 6.61
CA GLU A 321 -48.55 -20.83 6.74
C GLU A 321 -49.08 -22.16 6.20
N THR A 322 -48.22 -23.02 5.63
CA THR A 322 -48.21 -24.47 5.94
C THR A 322 -46.91 -25.11 5.45
N THR A 323 -46.43 -26.02 6.28
CA THR A 323 -45.25 -26.86 6.23
C THR A 323 -45.19 -27.90 5.09
N GLU A 324 -43.94 -28.30 4.76
CA GLU A 324 -43.49 -29.62 4.29
C GLU A 324 -44.26 -30.38 3.16
N LYS A 325 -43.53 -30.88 2.15
CA LYS A 325 -42.95 -32.25 2.19
C LYS A 325 -42.09 -32.61 0.98
N PHE A 326 -41.07 -33.42 1.27
CA PHE A 326 -40.39 -34.29 0.32
C PHE A 326 -41.39 -35.33 -0.24
N SER A 327 -41.39 -35.55 -1.56
CA SER A 327 -41.40 -36.93 -2.08
C SER A 327 -40.92 -36.98 -3.53
N SER A 328 -39.99 -37.90 -3.75
CA SER A 328 -39.41 -38.27 -5.04
C SER A 328 -40.34 -39.16 -5.86
N ASN A 329 -40.35 -39.00 -7.18
CA ASN A 329 -39.88 -40.00 -8.15
C ASN A 329 -40.40 -39.68 -9.56
N ASP A 330 -39.50 -39.53 -10.53
CA ASP A 330 -39.43 -40.54 -11.58
C ASP A 330 -37.99 -40.71 -12.08
N LEU A 331 -37.65 -41.92 -12.49
CA LEU A 331 -36.28 -42.37 -12.76
C LEU A 331 -36.02 -42.47 -14.26
N THR A 332 -34.99 -41.79 -14.75
CA THR A 332 -34.27 -42.26 -15.96
C THR A 332 -32.87 -42.69 -15.57
N VAL A 333 -32.64 -43.99 -15.70
CA VAL A 333 -31.38 -44.65 -15.36
C VAL A 333 -30.34 -44.33 -16.42
N VAL A 334 -29.24 -43.71 -16.00
CA VAL A 334 -27.96 -43.76 -16.73
C VAL A 334 -26.91 -44.26 -15.74
N GLN A 335 -26.04 -45.15 -16.21
CA GLN A 335 -25.25 -46.05 -15.37
C GLN A 335 -24.31 -45.32 -14.41
N ALA A 336 -24.18 -45.87 -13.20
CA ALA A 336 -23.18 -45.44 -12.23
C ALA A 336 -21.78 -45.91 -12.68
N GLU A 337 -21.01 -45.01 -13.27
CA GLU A 337 -19.55 -45.15 -13.28
C GLU A 337 -19.04 -45.00 -11.83
N GLU A 338 -18.11 -45.86 -11.41
CA GLU A 338 -17.41 -45.70 -10.14
C GLU A 338 -16.74 -44.33 -10.10
N LYS A 339 -17.29 -43.43 -9.29
CA LYS A 339 -16.81 -42.05 -9.17
C LYS A 339 -15.52 -42.02 -8.35
N ARG A 340 -14.41 -42.40 -8.98
CA ARG A 340 -13.06 -42.30 -8.40
C ARG A 340 -12.78 -40.83 -8.08
N GLU A 341 -12.46 -40.54 -6.82
CA GLU A 341 -12.11 -39.18 -6.38
C GLU A 341 -10.63 -39.12 -5.98
N LYS A 342 -9.94 -38.06 -6.40
CA LYS A 342 -8.52 -37.80 -6.10
C LYS A 342 -8.44 -36.58 -5.19
N GLU A 343 -7.75 -36.71 -4.06
CA GLU A 343 -7.49 -35.59 -3.16
C GLU A 343 -6.30 -34.76 -3.67
N ILE A 344 -6.51 -33.45 -3.82
CA ILE A 344 -5.49 -32.50 -4.24
C ILE A 344 -5.13 -31.61 -3.04
N ASN A 345 -3.88 -31.75 -2.60
CA ASN A 345 -3.26 -30.90 -1.59
C ASN A 345 -2.63 -29.68 -2.26
N PHE A 346 -2.96 -28.48 -1.77
CA PHE A 346 -2.42 -27.19 -2.23
C PHE A 346 -2.14 -26.29 -1.02
N ILE A 347 -0.97 -25.66 -0.98
CA ILE A 347 -0.59 -24.71 0.06
C ILE A 347 -0.72 -23.31 -0.52
N VAL A 348 -1.43 -22.42 0.16
CA VAL A 348 -1.55 -21.02 -0.26
C VAL A 348 -0.16 -20.36 -0.23
N PRO A 349 0.34 -19.79 -1.35
CA PRO A 349 1.64 -19.12 -1.37
C PRO A 349 1.70 -17.98 -0.36
N ASP A 350 2.91 -17.70 0.14
CA ASP A 350 3.16 -16.68 1.17
C ASP A 350 2.73 -15.26 0.75
N GLY A 351 2.52 -14.37 1.73
CA GLY A 351 2.13 -12.97 1.53
C GLY A 351 1.46 -12.35 2.75
N PHE A 352 1.06 -11.08 2.64
CA PHE A 352 0.49 -10.31 3.76
C PHE A 352 -1.04 -10.34 3.84
N MET A 353 -1.72 -10.86 2.81
CA MET A 353 -3.18 -10.79 2.66
C MET A 353 -3.77 -12.18 2.39
N ALA A 354 -5.00 -12.40 2.84
CA ALA A 354 -5.77 -13.58 2.47
C ALA A 354 -6.05 -13.60 0.95
N LYS A 355 -6.06 -14.79 0.36
CA LYS A 355 -6.15 -15.01 -1.09
C LYS A 355 -7.37 -15.86 -1.40
N GLU A 356 -8.13 -15.50 -2.43
CA GLU A 356 -9.23 -16.32 -2.92
C GLU A 356 -8.67 -17.43 -3.80
N VAL A 357 -8.86 -18.69 -3.39
CA VAL A 357 -8.40 -19.87 -4.13
C VAL A 357 -9.58 -20.59 -4.76
N LYS A 358 -9.54 -20.78 -6.08
CA LYS A 358 -10.56 -21.48 -6.87
C LYS A 358 -9.97 -22.72 -7.54
N PHE A 359 -10.67 -23.85 -7.44
CA PHE A 359 -10.34 -25.09 -8.16
C PHE A 359 -11.39 -25.30 -9.23
N ILE A 360 -10.97 -25.26 -10.49
CA ILE A 360 -11.84 -25.46 -11.66
C ILE A 360 -11.45 -26.76 -12.35
N LEU A 361 -12.37 -27.72 -12.38
CA LEU A 361 -12.25 -28.92 -13.21
C LEU A 361 -12.54 -28.54 -14.66
N VAL A 362 -11.62 -28.89 -15.55
CA VAL A 362 -11.77 -28.75 -17.00
C VAL A 362 -11.79 -30.15 -17.58
N SER A 363 -12.90 -30.52 -18.21
CA SER A 363 -13.10 -31.79 -18.91
C SER A 363 -13.67 -31.53 -20.31
N PRO A 364 -13.79 -32.55 -21.19
CA PRO A 364 -14.43 -32.38 -22.50
C PRO A 364 -15.88 -31.86 -22.44
N ALA A 365 -16.59 -32.09 -21.32
CA ALA A 365 -17.94 -31.60 -21.09
C ALA A 365 -18.00 -30.12 -20.63
N GLY A 366 -16.86 -29.47 -20.39
CA GLY A 366 -16.78 -28.05 -20.04
C GLY A 366 -15.96 -27.75 -18.79
N ARG A 367 -16.16 -26.56 -18.21
CA ARG A 367 -15.51 -26.10 -16.98
C ARG A 367 -16.49 -26.12 -15.82
N LYS A 368 -16.10 -26.71 -14.69
CA LYS A 368 -16.92 -26.78 -13.46
C LYS A 368 -16.10 -26.30 -12.26
N LEU A 369 -16.63 -25.31 -11.53
CA LEU A 369 -16.07 -24.91 -10.25
C LEU A 369 -16.31 -26.03 -9.21
N ILE A 370 -15.23 -26.48 -8.57
CA ILE A 370 -15.26 -27.54 -7.56
C ILE A 370 -15.09 -26.97 -6.15
N TYR A 371 -14.28 -25.92 -6.01
CA TYR A 371 -13.99 -25.27 -4.74
C TYR A 371 -13.72 -23.77 -4.95
N SER A 372 -14.18 -22.93 -4.02
CA SER A 372 -13.85 -21.51 -3.95
C SER A 372 -13.86 -21.07 -2.49
N LYS A 373 -12.73 -20.56 -1.98
CA LYS A 373 -12.66 -20.01 -0.61
C LYS A 373 -11.52 -19.01 -0.47
N THR A 374 -11.75 -17.98 0.34
CA THR A 374 -10.70 -17.05 0.80
C THR A 374 -9.94 -17.67 1.98
N LEU A 375 -8.62 -17.76 1.85
CA LEU A 375 -7.73 -18.51 2.73
C LEU A 375 -6.51 -17.68 3.13
N LYS A 376 -5.91 -17.98 4.28
CA LYS A 376 -4.70 -17.29 4.75
C LYS A 376 -3.46 -17.78 4.00
N PRO A 377 -2.42 -16.94 3.89
CA PRO A 377 -1.08 -17.37 3.46
C PRO A 377 -0.60 -18.59 4.25
N LEU A 378 0.08 -19.52 3.58
CA LEU A 378 0.60 -20.80 4.12
C LEU A 378 -0.47 -21.80 4.62
N GLU A 379 -1.77 -21.50 4.47
CA GLU A 379 -2.84 -22.44 4.80
C GLU A 379 -2.85 -23.63 3.81
N LEU A 380 -2.87 -24.86 4.33
CA LEU A 380 -2.99 -26.08 3.52
C LEU A 380 -4.47 -26.39 3.27
N VAL A 381 -4.83 -26.55 2.00
CA VAL A 381 -6.17 -26.97 1.57
C VAL A 381 -6.12 -28.31 0.88
N LYS A 382 -7.09 -29.16 1.20
CA LYS A 382 -7.32 -30.45 0.58
C LYS A 382 -8.68 -30.44 -0.12
N VAL A 383 -8.69 -30.71 -1.42
CA VAL A 383 -9.92 -30.74 -2.23
C VAL A 383 -10.06 -32.11 -2.88
N LYS A 384 -11.17 -32.80 -2.65
CA LYS A 384 -11.53 -34.01 -3.40
C LYS A 384 -12.12 -33.62 -4.75
N VAL A 385 -11.59 -34.20 -5.82
CA VAL A 385 -12.01 -33.90 -7.20
C VAL A 385 -12.29 -35.21 -7.94
N PRO A 386 -13.41 -35.34 -8.67
CA PRO A 386 -13.68 -36.54 -9.44
C PRO A 386 -12.66 -36.71 -10.57
N VAL A 387 -12.14 -37.93 -10.71
CA VAL A 387 -11.28 -38.39 -11.80
C VAL A 387 -12.18 -38.62 -13.01
N LEU A 388 -11.91 -37.91 -14.10
CA LEU A 388 -12.59 -38.07 -15.39
C LEU A 388 -11.53 -38.20 -16.49
N PRO A 389 -11.75 -39.02 -17.53
CA PRO A 389 -10.77 -39.19 -18.60
C PRO A 389 -10.51 -37.87 -19.35
N ASN A 390 -9.24 -37.56 -19.61
CA ASN A 390 -8.78 -36.31 -20.23
C ASN A 390 -9.20 -35.05 -19.44
N SER A 391 -9.20 -35.13 -18.10
CA SER A 391 -9.57 -34.01 -17.24
C SER A 391 -8.40 -33.43 -16.44
N LYS A 392 -8.54 -32.16 -16.06
CA LYS A 392 -7.51 -31.43 -15.32
C LYS A 392 -8.14 -30.44 -14.34
N VAL A 393 -7.49 -30.25 -13.19
CA VAL A 393 -7.75 -29.10 -12.32
C VAL A 393 -6.86 -27.95 -12.73
N GLN A 394 -7.47 -26.78 -12.88
CA GLN A 394 -6.76 -25.51 -12.84
C GLN A 394 -7.04 -24.83 -11.50
N ILE A 395 -5.97 -24.47 -10.79
CA ILE A 395 -6.02 -23.74 -9.52
C ILE A 395 -5.77 -22.27 -9.84
N TYR A 396 -6.65 -21.40 -9.35
CA TYR A 396 -6.57 -19.95 -9.50
C TYR A 396 -6.41 -19.29 -8.14
N ILE A 397 -5.65 -18.20 -8.09
CA ILE A 397 -5.49 -17.31 -6.95
C ILE A 397 -5.89 -15.91 -7.39
N ASN A 398 -6.88 -15.30 -6.75
CA ASN A 398 -7.42 -13.98 -7.10
C ASN A 398 -7.69 -13.87 -8.62
N ASP A 399 -8.36 -14.88 -9.18
CA ASP A 399 -8.67 -15.07 -10.60
C ASP A 399 -7.48 -15.20 -11.58
N VAL A 400 -6.23 -15.28 -11.09
CA VAL A 400 -5.04 -15.62 -11.88
C VAL A 400 -4.76 -17.12 -11.80
N PRO A 401 -4.64 -17.85 -12.93
CA PRO A 401 -4.26 -19.26 -12.91
C PRO A 401 -2.81 -19.44 -12.43
N VAL A 402 -2.60 -20.28 -11.43
CA VAL A 402 -1.28 -20.50 -10.79
C VAL A 402 -0.76 -21.93 -10.93
N GLU A 403 -1.64 -22.93 -11.02
CA GLU A 403 -1.22 -24.32 -11.17
C GLU A 403 -2.23 -25.12 -12.00
N GLU A 404 -1.75 -26.09 -12.79
CA GLU A 404 -2.57 -27.02 -13.55
C GLU A 404 -2.12 -28.46 -13.24
N ARG A 405 -3.06 -29.32 -12.81
CA ARG A 405 -2.80 -30.74 -12.52
C ARG A 405 -3.74 -31.63 -13.32
N LYS A 406 -3.19 -32.60 -14.04
CA LYS A 406 -3.98 -33.63 -14.72
C LYS A 406 -4.61 -34.59 -13.72
N ILE A 407 -5.85 -35.00 -13.99
CA ILE A 407 -6.63 -35.99 -13.24
C ILE A 407 -6.97 -37.17 -14.16
N ASP A 408 -5.97 -37.62 -14.89
CA ASP A 408 -5.97 -38.93 -15.54
C ASP A 408 -5.61 -40.02 -14.49
#